data_AF-A0ABD3NPP6-F1
#
_entry.id   AF-A0ABD3NPP6-F1
#
_cell.length_a   1.000
_cell.length_b   1.000
_cell.length_c   1.000
_cell.angle_alpha   90.00
_cell.angle_beta   90.00
_cell.angle_gamma   90.00
#
_symmetry.space_group_name_H-M   'P 1'
#
loop_
_entity.id
_entity.type
_entity.pdbx_description
1 polymer ?
#
loop_
_entity_poly.entity_id
_entity_poly.type
_entity_poly.pdbx_seq_one_letter_code
_entity_poly.pdbx_strand_id
1 'polypeptide(L)'
;MQQFSQNFYSAVLLHEKINYTSTSSRDYSWGGKDGRHVILRSFINGREPLLSGLHVCSSISSPVHGGGVVGYYRLLDLPNKDGEKDYVFCKNEQGWSKTDVDELLNYELREYSGETRPLVRANSSHDSGSTTWYKSRDVGATANISKETVGKFDALVIRPPGPGWMELQDITRERILESIQLLHDLFGVETIILSTLMFNNNVKTQEDWKTMLRINAMIRDIAHTWGSESGVKYVLVQDLASLTNEILWMNARHLGYNVSSSLHHPKDENNKQWENKGPNFLLHRLYMPEWKFNPSISMICNTPPICNPQVISLPNGTEFTNDNLCVMNISADPFQCFFNRFSRDGMHWCMETIGPRFSASIACLLGCIYNGGSGSQPDVGNVRQCEIECNQKFMSLLPVDDSWLDQGTAVYSGSKHH
;
A
#
# COMPACT_ATOMS: atom_id res chain seq x y z
N MET A 1 9.46 -7.22 11.67
CA MET A 1 8.30 -6.86 10.81
C MET A 1 7.97 -5.38 10.82
N GLN A 2 7.87 -4.69 11.97
CA GLN A 2 7.73 -3.22 12.02
C GLN A 2 8.86 -2.49 11.27
N GLN A 3 10.07 -3.05 11.29
CA GLN A 3 11.23 -2.60 10.53
C GLN A 3 11.15 -2.90 9.01
N PHE A 4 10.34 -3.85 8.54
CA PHE A 4 10.17 -4.13 7.10
C PHE A 4 9.31 -3.05 6.44
N SER A 5 8.18 -2.71 7.07
CA SER A 5 7.34 -1.59 6.62
C SER A 5 8.06 -0.27 6.80
N GLN A 6 8.66 -0.03 7.97
CA GLN A 6 9.41 1.21 8.20
C GLN A 6 10.63 1.29 7.29
N ASN A 7 11.42 0.25 7.06
CA ASN A 7 12.56 0.37 6.15
C ASN A 7 12.12 0.50 4.69
N PHE A 8 11.11 -0.23 4.21
CA PHE A 8 10.65 -0.03 2.83
C PHE A 8 10.02 1.36 2.65
N TYR A 9 9.07 1.76 3.51
CA TYR A 9 8.39 3.05 3.40
C TYR A 9 9.27 4.22 3.83
N SER A 10 10.00 4.14 4.93
CA SER A 10 10.91 5.21 5.35
C SER A 10 12.11 5.32 4.42
N ALA A 11 12.63 4.25 3.85
CA ALA A 11 13.71 4.44 2.89
C ALA A 11 13.15 5.07 1.58
N VAL A 12 12.00 4.62 1.08
CA VAL A 12 11.36 5.21 -0.11
C VAL A 12 10.87 6.66 0.12
N LEU A 13 10.35 6.98 1.32
CA LEU A 13 9.70 8.28 1.64
C LEU A 13 10.56 9.24 2.47
N LEU A 14 11.57 8.80 3.26
CA LEU A 14 12.53 9.74 3.88
C LEU A 14 13.39 10.43 2.81
N HIS A 15 13.55 9.82 1.64
CA HIS A 15 14.10 10.48 0.47
C HIS A 15 13.18 11.56 -0.13
N GLU A 16 11.95 11.75 0.35
CA GLU A 16 11.11 12.91 0.01
C GLU A 16 11.39 14.11 0.96
N LYS A 17 12.03 13.90 2.11
CA LYS A 17 12.50 14.97 3.02
C LYS A 17 13.91 15.43 2.67
N ILE A 18 14.17 15.71 1.40
CA ILE A 18 15.45 16.31 1.04
C ILE A 18 15.42 17.81 1.37
N ASN A 19 15.97 18.15 2.53
CA ASN A 19 16.28 19.53 2.89
C ASN A 19 17.34 20.09 1.95
N TYR A 20 16.92 20.84 0.92
CA TYR A 20 17.84 21.60 0.07
C TYR A 20 17.72 23.10 0.33
N THR A 21 18.24 23.54 1.47
CA THR A 21 18.92 24.83 1.62
C THR A 21 19.97 24.74 2.74
N SER A 22 21.23 25.04 2.39
CA SER A 22 22.39 25.33 3.25
C SER A 22 22.80 24.34 4.37
N THR A 23 23.95 23.69 4.19
CA THR A 23 25.04 23.49 5.18
C THR A 23 24.75 23.06 6.62
N SER A 24 23.59 22.48 6.96
CA SER A 24 23.47 21.72 8.21
C SER A 24 22.81 20.37 7.97
N SER A 25 23.66 19.37 7.73
CA SER A 25 23.29 17.96 7.83
C SER A 25 22.89 17.68 9.28
N ARG A 26 21.59 17.53 9.53
CA ARG A 26 21.18 16.60 10.58
C ARG A 26 21.08 15.25 9.91
N ASP A 27 22.16 14.50 10.05
CA ASP A 27 22.22 13.09 9.71
C ASP A 27 21.09 12.36 10.46
N TYR A 28 20.00 12.04 9.77
CA TYR A 28 19.11 10.99 10.24
C TYR A 28 19.74 9.66 9.85
N SER A 29 20.78 9.28 10.60
CA SER A 29 21.37 7.94 10.54
C SER A 29 20.39 6.95 11.17
N TRP A 30 19.34 6.55 10.46
CA TRP A 30 18.65 5.28 10.73
C TRP A 30 19.42 4.13 10.08
N GLY A 31 20.73 4.12 10.28
CA GLY A 31 21.51 2.90 10.25
C GLY A 31 21.27 2.23 11.59
N GLY A 32 20.57 1.09 11.60
CA GLY A 32 20.94 0.07 12.57
C GLY A 32 22.46 -0.08 12.49
N LYS A 33 23.13 -0.27 13.63
CA LYS A 33 24.62 -0.29 13.75
C LYS A 33 25.34 -1.21 12.75
N ASP A 34 24.60 -2.02 12.00
CA ASP A 34 25.11 -2.97 11.03
C ASP A 34 25.12 -2.46 9.58
N GLY A 35 24.53 -1.31 9.24
CA GLY A 35 24.72 -0.66 7.93
C GLY A 35 24.25 -1.41 6.67
N ARG A 36 23.43 -2.48 6.80
CA ARG A 36 23.06 -3.37 5.67
C ARG A 36 21.75 -3.03 4.96
N HIS A 37 21.20 -1.83 5.12
CA HIS A 37 19.97 -1.45 4.42
C HIS A 37 20.29 -0.62 3.21
N VAL A 38 20.01 -1.18 2.04
CA VAL A 38 20.20 -0.47 0.77
C VAL A 38 18.87 -0.47 0.03
N ILE A 39 18.24 0.71 -0.07
CA ILE A 39 17.36 0.97 -1.21
C ILE A 39 18.30 1.07 -2.40
N LEU A 40 18.14 0.15 -3.31
CA LEU A 40 19.13 -0.03 -4.34
C LEU A 40 18.75 0.67 -5.64
N ARG A 41 17.46 1.00 -5.81
CA ARG A 41 16.93 1.76 -6.96
C ARG A 41 15.53 2.27 -6.63
N SER A 42 15.26 3.55 -6.86
CA SER A 42 13.91 4.14 -6.87
C SER A 42 13.77 4.95 -8.14
N PHE A 43 12.73 4.69 -8.92
CA PHE A 43 12.39 5.52 -10.07
C PHE A 43 11.40 6.57 -9.64
N ILE A 44 11.86 7.81 -9.55
CA ILE A 44 11.04 8.91 -9.09
C ILE A 44 10.80 9.88 -10.24
N ASN A 45 9.53 10.22 -10.43
CA ASN A 45 9.05 11.11 -11.48
C ASN A 45 8.51 12.41 -10.90
N GLY A 46 9.09 13.56 -11.24
CA GLY A 46 8.61 14.89 -10.79
C GLY A 46 8.86 16.01 -11.81
N ARG A 47 8.25 17.18 -11.56
CA ARG A 47 8.51 18.44 -12.28
C ARG A 47 9.41 19.35 -11.42
N GLU A 48 10.40 19.98 -12.03
CA GLU A 48 11.15 21.07 -11.39
C GLU A 48 10.50 22.43 -11.61
N PRO A 49 10.71 23.42 -10.71
CA PRO A 49 11.49 23.37 -9.45
C PRO A 49 10.65 22.93 -8.24
N LEU A 50 9.34 22.79 -8.41
CA LEU A 50 8.41 22.40 -7.36
C LEU A 50 8.35 20.88 -7.30
N LEU A 51 9.19 20.26 -6.46
CA LEU A 51 9.27 18.81 -6.16
C LEU A 51 7.93 18.15 -5.74
N SER A 52 6.81 18.86 -5.86
CA SER A 52 5.46 18.32 -5.82
C SER A 52 5.23 17.22 -6.87
N GLY A 53 4.68 16.10 -6.43
CA GLY A 53 4.24 15.02 -7.31
C GLY A 53 5.37 14.10 -7.79
N LEU A 54 6.38 13.89 -6.95
CA LEU A 54 7.31 12.75 -7.03
C LEU A 54 6.53 11.45 -6.84
N HIS A 55 6.65 10.53 -7.79
CA HIS A 55 6.01 9.22 -7.72
C HIS A 55 7.04 8.13 -7.93
N VAL A 56 7.09 7.19 -6.99
CA VAL A 56 7.91 5.99 -7.10
C VAL A 56 7.20 5.03 -8.05
N CYS A 57 7.80 4.78 -9.21
CA CYS A 57 7.26 3.88 -10.23
C CYS A 57 7.61 2.42 -9.90
N SER A 58 8.86 2.20 -9.53
CA SER A 58 9.33 0.92 -9.04
C SER A 58 10.50 1.14 -8.09
N SER A 59 10.68 0.20 -7.17
CA SER A 59 11.84 0.17 -6.29
C SER A 59 12.23 -1.25 -5.94
N ILE A 60 13.49 -1.45 -5.59
CA ILE A 60 13.99 -2.74 -5.12
C ILE A 60 14.92 -2.55 -3.93
N SER A 61 14.81 -3.46 -2.96
CA SER A 61 15.57 -3.46 -1.72
C SER A 61 16.08 -4.88 -1.43
N SER A 62 17.37 -4.98 -1.10
CA SER A 62 18.03 -6.25 -0.76
C SER A 62 19.37 -6.01 -0.04
N PRO A 63 19.85 -6.94 0.81
CA PRO A 63 19.04 -7.97 1.44
C PRO A 63 18.14 -7.34 2.50
N VAL A 64 16.88 -7.77 2.58
CA VAL A 64 16.06 -7.46 3.76
C VAL A 64 16.51 -8.32 4.94
N HIS A 65 16.30 -7.88 6.18
CA HIS A 65 16.57 -8.71 7.36
C HIS A 65 15.90 -10.08 7.22
N GLY A 66 16.70 -11.14 7.12
CA GLY A 66 16.25 -12.50 6.79
C GLY A 66 16.73 -13.03 5.43
N GLY A 67 17.43 -12.23 4.62
CA GLY A 67 18.15 -12.70 3.42
C GLY A 67 17.38 -12.68 2.09
N GLY A 68 16.23 -11.99 2.03
CA GLY A 68 15.40 -11.91 0.82
C GLY A 68 15.52 -10.61 0.01
N VAL A 69 14.80 -10.56 -1.11
CA VAL A 69 14.64 -9.38 -1.98
C VAL A 69 13.19 -8.92 -1.96
N VAL A 70 12.97 -7.61 -1.97
CA VAL A 70 11.63 -7.02 -2.12
C VAL A 70 11.62 -6.04 -3.27
N GLY A 71 10.68 -6.23 -4.19
CA GLY A 71 10.36 -5.29 -5.25
C GLY A 71 9.05 -4.55 -4.98
N TYR A 72 8.94 -3.36 -5.51
CA TYR A 72 7.70 -2.61 -5.65
C TYR A 72 7.56 -2.19 -7.09
N TYR A 73 6.36 -2.35 -7.62
CA TYR A 73 6.02 -1.99 -8.98
C TYR A 73 4.64 -1.35 -9.00
N ARG A 74 4.58 -0.08 -9.40
CA ARG A 74 3.37 0.72 -9.42
C ARG A 74 2.75 0.66 -10.80
N LEU A 75 1.53 0.15 -10.85
CA LEU A 75 0.66 0.17 -12.03
C LEU A 75 -0.59 1.01 -11.71
N LEU A 76 -1.09 1.73 -12.69
CA LEU A 76 -2.34 2.51 -12.57
C LEU A 76 -3.57 1.72 -13.04
N ASP A 77 -3.36 0.54 -13.61
CA ASP A 77 -4.39 -0.37 -14.09
C ASP A 77 -4.02 -1.82 -13.74
N LEU A 78 -4.97 -2.74 -13.83
CA LEU A 78 -4.72 -4.18 -13.79
C LEU A 78 -3.94 -4.61 -15.04
N PRO A 79 -2.75 -5.22 -14.91
CA PRO A 79 -1.94 -5.61 -16.05
C PRO A 79 -2.68 -6.66 -16.89
N ASN A 80 -2.66 -6.46 -18.20
CA ASN A 80 -3.25 -7.35 -19.20
C ASN A 80 -2.31 -7.38 -20.42
N LYS A 81 -2.44 -8.39 -21.29
CA LYS A 81 -1.47 -8.58 -22.39
C LYS A 81 -1.47 -7.40 -23.37
N ASP A 82 -2.64 -6.82 -23.64
CA ASP A 82 -2.79 -5.69 -24.56
C ASP A 82 -2.31 -4.35 -23.95
N GLY A 83 -2.07 -4.34 -22.64
CA GLY A 83 -1.57 -3.21 -21.86
C GLY A 83 -0.05 -3.07 -21.86
N GLU A 84 0.69 -3.94 -22.57
CA GLU A 84 2.14 -3.80 -22.71
C GLU A 84 2.47 -2.50 -23.45
N LYS A 85 3.46 -1.77 -22.92
CA LYS A 85 4.06 -0.60 -23.54
C LYS A 85 5.56 -0.78 -23.61
N ASP A 86 6.18 -0.19 -24.62
CA ASP A 86 7.64 -0.09 -24.70
C ASP A 86 8.21 0.53 -23.41
N TYR A 87 7.46 1.48 -22.85
CA TYR A 87 7.81 2.23 -21.65
C TYR A 87 6.56 2.70 -20.91
N VAL A 88 6.59 2.73 -19.57
CA VAL A 88 5.47 3.23 -18.75
C VAL A 88 5.90 4.37 -17.83
N PHE A 89 5.26 5.51 -18.03
CA PHE A 89 5.32 6.65 -17.13
C PHE A 89 4.29 6.50 -16.00
N CYS A 90 4.73 6.01 -14.84
CA CYS A 90 3.85 5.66 -13.71
C CYS A 90 2.94 6.77 -13.13
N LYS A 91 3.05 8.01 -13.62
CA LYS A 91 2.19 9.13 -13.17
C LYS A 91 0.91 9.26 -13.97
N ASN A 92 0.90 8.89 -15.26
CA ASN A 92 -0.25 9.11 -16.14
C ASN A 92 -0.52 7.99 -17.14
N GLU A 93 0.34 6.97 -17.23
CA GLU A 93 0.17 5.93 -18.23
C GLU A 93 -0.48 4.69 -17.61
N GLN A 94 -1.52 4.20 -18.30
CA GLN A 94 -2.11 2.89 -18.07
C GLN A 94 -1.30 1.84 -18.84
N GLY A 95 -1.08 0.68 -18.22
CA GLY A 95 -0.29 -0.41 -18.79
C GLY A 95 0.91 -0.79 -17.93
N TRP A 96 1.77 -1.62 -18.51
CA TRP A 96 3.01 -2.11 -17.90
C TRP A 96 4.12 -2.19 -18.96
N SER A 97 5.38 -2.14 -18.56
CA SER A 97 6.52 -2.28 -19.48
C SER A 97 7.33 -3.53 -19.16
N LYS A 98 7.66 -4.30 -20.21
CA LYS A 98 8.60 -5.42 -20.10
C LYS A 98 10.00 -4.96 -19.67
N THR A 99 10.40 -3.76 -20.07
CA THR A 99 11.67 -3.15 -19.63
C THR A 99 11.71 -3.01 -18.11
N ASP A 100 10.63 -2.52 -17.48
CA ASP A 100 10.57 -2.36 -16.03
C ASP A 100 10.61 -3.71 -15.29
N VAL A 101 9.95 -4.73 -15.86
CA VAL A 101 9.98 -6.11 -15.35
C VAL A 101 11.41 -6.68 -15.43
N ASP A 102 12.03 -6.58 -16.61
CA ASP A 102 13.39 -7.05 -16.84
C ASP A 102 14.40 -6.34 -15.93
N GLU A 103 14.20 -5.07 -15.62
CA GLU A 103 15.04 -4.32 -14.69
C GLU A 103 14.90 -4.80 -13.23
N LEU A 104 13.73 -5.27 -12.82
CA LEU A 104 13.52 -5.87 -11.50
C LEU A 104 14.14 -7.27 -11.41
N LEU A 105 13.96 -8.10 -12.43
CA LEU A 105 14.46 -9.48 -12.46
C LEU A 105 15.97 -9.56 -12.66
N ASN A 106 16.53 -8.71 -13.52
CA ASN A 106 17.97 -8.68 -13.79
C ASN A 106 18.72 -7.75 -12.83
N TYR A 107 18.07 -7.31 -11.75
CA TYR A 107 18.72 -6.51 -10.73
C TYR A 107 19.85 -7.33 -10.08
N GLU A 108 21.10 -6.87 -10.21
CA GLU A 108 22.26 -7.50 -9.59
C GLU A 108 22.35 -7.13 -8.11
N LEU A 109 22.32 -8.14 -7.24
CA LEU A 109 22.54 -7.96 -5.82
C LEU A 109 24.00 -7.60 -5.59
N ARG A 110 24.25 -6.41 -5.04
CA ARG A 110 25.60 -5.94 -4.78
C ARG A 110 25.72 -5.57 -3.31
N GLU A 111 26.67 -6.20 -2.62
CA GLU A 111 27.01 -5.83 -1.25
C GLU A 111 27.87 -4.56 -1.29
N TYR A 112 27.36 -3.48 -0.71
CA TYR A 112 28.07 -2.21 -0.64
C TYR A 112 28.54 -1.96 0.78
N SER A 113 29.85 -1.90 0.96
CA SER A 113 30.47 -1.34 2.17
C SER A 113 30.71 0.16 1.94
N GLY A 114 29.77 1.05 2.31
CA GLY A 114 29.98 2.48 2.13
C GLY A 114 28.75 3.38 2.28
N GLU A 115 29.00 4.69 2.19
CA GLU A 115 28.05 5.81 2.37
C GLU A 115 26.78 5.71 1.50
N THR A 116 25.74 6.43 1.93
CA THR A 116 24.44 6.56 1.26
C THR A 116 24.58 6.95 -0.22
N ARG A 117 23.84 6.26 -1.09
CA ARG A 117 23.81 6.55 -2.53
C ARG A 117 23.00 7.83 -2.80
N PRO A 118 23.60 8.90 -3.35
CA PRO A 118 22.80 10.02 -3.82
C PRO A 118 21.96 9.57 -5.03
N LEU A 119 20.69 9.99 -5.04
CA LEU A 119 19.86 9.94 -6.23
C LEU A 119 20.41 10.93 -7.24
N VAL A 120 20.77 10.45 -8.43
CA VAL A 120 21.28 11.28 -9.52
C VAL A 120 20.26 11.33 -10.63
N ARG A 121 20.10 12.51 -11.23
CA ARG A 121 19.23 12.66 -12.40
C ARG A 121 19.67 11.69 -13.50
N ALA A 122 18.76 10.85 -13.96
CA ALA A 122 18.99 9.99 -15.12
C ALA A 122 18.57 10.76 -16.38
N ASN A 123 19.45 10.80 -17.38
CA ASN A 123 19.10 11.32 -18.70
C ASN A 123 18.19 10.28 -19.39
N SER A 124 16.89 10.53 -19.51
CA SER A 124 16.04 9.68 -20.33
C SER A 124 16.12 10.14 -21.78
N SER A 125 16.47 9.23 -22.70
CA SER A 125 16.42 9.47 -24.15
C SER A 125 15.01 9.76 -24.68
N HIS A 126 13.97 9.53 -23.86
CA HIS A 126 12.56 9.71 -24.20
C HIS A 126 11.99 11.06 -23.74
N ASP A 127 12.84 12.09 -23.67
CA ASP A 127 12.55 13.41 -23.12
C ASP A 127 11.43 14.14 -23.89
N SER A 128 10.18 13.98 -23.45
CA SER A 128 9.09 14.93 -23.74
C SER A 128 9.18 16.20 -22.88
N GLY A 129 10.34 16.44 -22.23
CA GLY A 129 10.68 17.67 -21.51
C GLY A 129 9.94 17.90 -20.19
N SER A 130 9.05 16.99 -19.76
CA SER A 130 8.20 17.21 -18.56
C SER A 130 8.51 16.29 -17.37
N THR A 131 9.45 15.37 -17.54
CA THR A 131 9.74 14.32 -16.56
C THR A 131 11.20 14.32 -16.16
N THR A 132 11.49 14.55 -14.88
CA THR A 132 12.82 14.32 -14.33
C THR A 132 12.89 12.95 -13.67
N TRP A 133 13.86 12.13 -14.08
CA TRP A 133 14.13 10.82 -13.51
C TRP A 133 15.28 10.88 -12.52
N TYR A 134 15.18 10.09 -11.46
CA TYR A 134 16.27 9.85 -10.53
C TYR A 134 16.61 8.38 -10.49
N LYS A 135 17.92 8.08 -10.49
CA LYS A 135 18.46 6.74 -10.28
C LYS A 135 19.59 6.84 -9.25
N SER A 136 19.65 5.90 -8.32
CA SER A 136 20.78 5.79 -7.41
C SER A 136 22.06 5.54 -8.21
N ARG A 137 23.06 6.41 -8.07
CA ARG A 137 24.34 6.25 -8.77
C ARG A 137 25.22 5.23 -8.05
N ASP A 138 25.81 4.31 -8.81
CA ASP A 138 26.93 3.50 -8.33
C ASP A 138 28.16 4.40 -8.21
N VAL A 139 28.57 4.77 -6.99
CA VAL A 139 29.80 5.55 -6.77
C VAL A 139 30.91 4.61 -6.32
N GLY A 140 31.88 4.37 -7.20
CA GLY A 140 33.25 3.96 -6.82
C GLY A 140 33.46 2.63 -6.10
N ALA A 141 32.48 1.72 -6.05
CA ALA A 141 32.66 0.45 -5.36
C ALA A 141 33.55 -0.52 -6.17
N THR A 142 34.79 -0.73 -5.72
CA THR A 142 35.61 -1.89 -6.07
C THR A 142 35.14 -3.08 -5.25
N ALA A 143 34.09 -3.78 -5.69
CA ALA A 143 33.57 -4.91 -4.92
C ALA A 143 33.68 -6.22 -5.71
N ASN A 144 34.23 -7.24 -5.03
CA ASN A 144 34.16 -8.66 -5.40
C ASN A 144 32.71 -9.11 -5.19
N ILE A 145 31.82 -8.70 -6.10
CA ILE A 145 30.37 -8.86 -5.96
C ILE A 145 29.95 -10.21 -6.53
N SER A 146 29.15 -10.99 -5.80
CA SER A 146 28.38 -12.07 -6.41
C SER A 146 27.45 -11.45 -7.44
N LYS A 147 27.58 -11.83 -8.71
CA LYS A 147 26.70 -11.34 -9.79
C LYS A 147 25.37 -12.09 -9.80
N GLU A 148 24.78 -12.28 -8.63
CA GLU A 148 23.49 -12.92 -8.52
C GLU A 148 22.42 -11.90 -8.89
N THR A 149 21.67 -12.22 -9.94
CA THR A 149 20.46 -11.49 -10.28
C THR A 149 19.29 -12.03 -9.47
N VAL A 150 18.26 -11.21 -9.29
CA VAL A 150 17.03 -11.64 -8.61
C VAL A 150 16.42 -12.88 -9.30
N GLY A 151 16.34 -12.85 -10.63
CA GLY A 151 15.91 -13.96 -11.48
C GLY A 151 14.41 -14.25 -11.43
N LYS A 152 13.82 -14.33 -10.24
CA LYS A 152 12.39 -14.53 -10.00
C LYS A 152 11.96 -13.99 -8.62
N PHE A 153 10.66 -13.82 -8.43
CA PHE A 153 10.07 -13.58 -7.11
C PHE A 153 9.26 -14.80 -6.65
N ASP A 154 9.34 -15.14 -5.36
CA ASP A 154 8.59 -16.28 -4.83
C ASP A 154 7.09 -15.97 -4.70
N ALA A 155 6.77 -14.72 -4.36
CA ALA A 155 5.41 -14.26 -4.16
C ALA A 155 5.22 -12.81 -4.62
N LEU A 156 3.98 -12.45 -4.96
CA LEU A 156 3.60 -11.10 -5.35
C LEU A 156 2.32 -10.66 -4.63
N VAL A 157 2.29 -9.41 -4.16
CA VAL A 157 1.09 -8.81 -3.57
C VAL A 157 0.44 -7.88 -4.60
N ILE A 158 -0.74 -8.24 -5.07
CA ILE A 158 -1.53 -7.41 -5.99
C ILE A 158 -2.53 -6.62 -5.16
N ARG A 159 -2.45 -5.30 -5.29
CA ARG A 159 -3.51 -4.41 -4.85
C ARG A 159 -4.20 -3.84 -6.08
N PRO A 160 -5.42 -4.31 -6.42
CA PRO A 160 -6.15 -3.75 -7.55
C PRO A 160 -6.27 -2.23 -7.39
N PRO A 161 -6.11 -1.45 -8.48
CA PRO A 161 -6.29 -0.01 -8.42
C PRO A 161 -7.72 0.30 -7.96
N GLY A 162 -7.85 1.11 -6.91
CA GLY A 162 -9.16 1.53 -6.42
C GLY A 162 -9.76 2.66 -7.25
N PRO A 163 -10.98 3.11 -6.89
CA PRO A 163 -11.61 4.24 -7.54
C PRO A 163 -10.68 5.47 -7.45
N GLY A 164 -10.55 6.17 -8.59
CA GLY A 164 -9.60 7.29 -8.79
C GLY A 164 -8.43 6.98 -9.73
N TRP A 165 -8.14 5.70 -9.97
CA TRP A 165 -7.15 5.25 -10.94
C TRP A 165 -7.77 4.36 -12.02
N MET A 166 -8.72 3.53 -11.59
CA MET A 166 -9.48 2.61 -12.42
C MET A 166 -10.95 2.72 -12.03
N GLU A 167 -11.83 2.64 -13.02
CA GLU A 167 -13.27 2.64 -12.77
C GLU A 167 -13.68 1.31 -12.11
N LEU A 168 -14.62 1.35 -11.16
CA LEU A 168 -15.00 0.16 -10.39
C LEU A 168 -15.54 -0.96 -11.28
N GLN A 169 -16.33 -0.62 -12.30
CA GLN A 169 -16.88 -1.57 -13.26
C GLN A 169 -15.82 -2.27 -14.11
N ASP A 170 -14.64 -1.68 -14.25
CA ASP A 170 -13.55 -2.26 -15.03
C ASP A 170 -12.79 -3.32 -14.22
N ILE A 171 -12.99 -3.39 -12.90
CA ILE A 171 -12.37 -4.40 -12.04
C ILE A 171 -13.24 -5.66 -12.10
N THR A 172 -13.13 -6.42 -13.19
CA THR A 172 -13.87 -7.66 -13.42
C THR A 172 -13.10 -8.88 -12.95
N ARG A 173 -13.78 -10.02 -12.85
CA ARG A 173 -13.16 -11.30 -12.49
C ARG A 173 -12.09 -11.66 -13.52
N GLU A 174 -12.45 -11.58 -14.79
CA GLU A 174 -11.62 -11.97 -15.93
C GLU A 174 -10.33 -11.18 -15.96
N ARG A 175 -10.40 -9.87 -15.70
CA ARG A 175 -9.20 -9.02 -15.65
C ARG A 175 -8.29 -9.35 -14.48
N ILE A 176 -8.84 -9.70 -13.31
CA ILE A 176 -8.01 -10.16 -12.18
C ILE A 176 -7.35 -11.50 -12.51
N LEU A 177 -8.08 -12.45 -13.09
CA LEU A 177 -7.53 -13.75 -13.51
C LEU A 177 -6.43 -13.58 -14.56
N GLU A 178 -6.65 -12.72 -15.56
CA GLU A 178 -5.64 -12.39 -16.57
C GLU A 178 -4.41 -11.75 -15.95
N SER A 179 -4.57 -10.78 -15.03
CA SER A 179 -3.46 -10.17 -14.31
C SER A 179 -2.65 -11.18 -13.51
N ILE A 180 -3.31 -12.13 -12.84
CA ILE A 180 -2.64 -13.20 -12.09
C ILE A 180 -1.76 -14.03 -13.03
N GLN A 181 -2.32 -14.49 -14.16
CA GLN A 181 -1.56 -15.28 -15.14
C GLN A 181 -0.40 -14.48 -15.73
N LEU A 182 -0.65 -13.24 -16.13
CA LEU A 182 0.38 -12.40 -16.73
C LEU A 182 1.52 -12.13 -15.75
N LEU A 183 1.21 -11.88 -14.47
CA LEU A 183 2.24 -11.65 -13.46
C LEU A 183 3.04 -12.92 -13.14
N HIS A 184 2.44 -14.10 -13.23
CA HIS A 184 3.17 -15.37 -13.22
C HIS A 184 4.13 -15.47 -14.41
N ASP A 185 3.63 -15.22 -15.63
CA ASP A 185 4.44 -15.28 -16.85
C ASP A 185 5.61 -14.28 -16.82
N LEU A 186 5.39 -13.10 -16.23
CA LEU A 186 6.38 -12.03 -16.14
C LEU A 186 7.40 -12.26 -15.02
N PHE A 187 6.98 -12.62 -13.81
CA PHE A 187 7.86 -12.65 -12.63
C PHE A 187 8.20 -14.06 -12.13
N GLY A 188 7.62 -15.12 -12.72
CA GLY A 188 7.78 -16.51 -12.30
C GLY A 188 7.17 -16.81 -10.92
N VAL A 189 6.21 -15.99 -10.46
CA VAL A 189 5.64 -16.08 -9.12
C VAL A 189 4.67 -17.25 -9.02
N GLU A 190 4.81 -18.07 -7.98
CA GLU A 190 3.89 -19.20 -7.74
C GLU A 190 2.83 -18.88 -6.67
N THR A 191 3.04 -17.79 -5.93
CA THR A 191 2.14 -17.32 -4.88
C THR A 191 1.70 -15.90 -5.17
N ILE A 192 0.39 -15.64 -5.14
CA ILE A 192 -0.17 -14.30 -5.23
C ILE A 192 -1.01 -14.00 -4.00
N ILE A 193 -0.86 -12.80 -3.47
CA ILE A 193 -1.71 -12.27 -2.39
C ILE A 193 -2.53 -11.12 -2.98
N LEU A 194 -3.84 -11.26 -3.02
CA LEU A 194 -4.77 -10.22 -3.45
C LEU A 194 -5.19 -9.37 -2.23
N SER A 195 -4.86 -8.08 -2.25
CA SER A 195 -5.36 -7.13 -1.26
C SER A 195 -6.76 -6.64 -1.65
N THR A 196 -7.72 -6.73 -0.75
CA THR A 196 -9.06 -6.13 -0.96
C THR A 196 -9.00 -4.61 -1.06
N LEU A 197 -9.97 -4.01 -1.76
CA LEU A 197 -10.14 -2.56 -1.91
C LEU A 197 -10.64 -1.93 -0.62
N MET A 198 -9.86 -0.99 -0.09
CA MET A 198 -10.24 -0.13 1.03
C MET A 198 -11.17 1.00 0.59
N PHE A 199 -12.04 1.47 1.48
CA PHE A 199 -12.80 2.70 1.25
C PHE A 199 -11.86 3.90 1.08
N ASN A 200 -12.14 4.75 0.09
CA ASN A 200 -11.43 5.98 -0.18
C ASN A 200 -12.41 7.09 -0.61
N ASN A 201 -11.94 8.33 -0.67
CA ASN A 201 -12.78 9.48 -1.00
C ASN A 201 -13.33 9.52 -2.45
N ASN A 202 -12.87 8.65 -3.34
CA ASN A 202 -13.39 8.49 -4.70
C ASN A 202 -14.64 7.60 -4.75
N VAL A 203 -14.99 6.95 -3.64
CA VAL A 203 -16.30 6.33 -3.45
C VAL A 203 -17.31 7.43 -3.10
N LYS A 204 -18.00 7.97 -4.11
CA LYS A 204 -18.84 9.17 -4.00
C LYS A 204 -20.29 8.85 -3.68
N THR A 205 -20.76 7.67 -4.08
CA THR A 205 -22.16 7.25 -3.92
C THR A 205 -22.28 5.97 -3.11
N GLN A 206 -23.50 5.67 -2.67
CA GLN A 206 -23.81 4.39 -2.03
C GLN A 206 -23.68 3.22 -3.01
N GLU A 207 -23.89 3.46 -4.31
CA GLU A 207 -23.71 2.43 -5.34
C GLU A 207 -22.23 2.14 -5.60
N ASP A 208 -21.36 3.15 -5.56
CA ASP A 208 -19.90 2.97 -5.63
C ASP A 208 -19.45 2.06 -4.47
N TRP A 209 -19.96 2.32 -3.26
CA TRP A 209 -19.67 1.51 -2.08
C TRP A 209 -20.13 0.06 -2.26
N LYS A 210 -21.37 -0.16 -2.68
CA LYS A 210 -21.89 -1.51 -2.97
C LYS A 210 -21.08 -2.23 -4.03
N THR A 211 -20.68 -1.53 -5.08
CA THR A 211 -19.85 -2.10 -6.16
C THR A 211 -18.49 -2.51 -5.62
N MET A 212 -17.86 -1.69 -4.79
CA MET A 212 -16.59 -2.03 -4.13
C MET A 212 -16.73 -3.24 -3.20
N LEU A 213 -17.84 -3.38 -2.47
CA LEU A 213 -18.12 -4.58 -1.67
C LEU A 213 -18.26 -5.84 -2.54
N ARG A 214 -18.93 -5.74 -3.70
CA ARG A 214 -19.02 -6.84 -4.67
C ARG A 214 -17.64 -7.23 -5.22
N ILE A 215 -16.78 -6.26 -5.52
CA ILE A 215 -15.41 -6.51 -5.97
C ILE A 215 -14.61 -7.22 -4.86
N ASN A 216 -14.72 -6.79 -3.61
CA ASN A 216 -14.04 -7.46 -2.49
C ASN A 216 -14.56 -8.88 -2.27
N ALA A 217 -15.86 -9.13 -2.44
CA ALA A 217 -16.40 -10.48 -2.42
C ALA A 217 -15.86 -11.34 -3.57
N MET A 218 -15.76 -10.77 -4.77
CA MET A 218 -15.17 -11.43 -5.94
C MET A 218 -13.69 -11.77 -5.73
N ILE A 219 -12.89 -10.86 -5.17
CA ILE A 219 -11.47 -11.12 -4.84
C ILE A 219 -11.35 -12.32 -3.90
N ARG A 220 -12.19 -12.38 -2.85
CA ARG A 220 -12.21 -13.51 -1.91
C ARG A 220 -12.61 -14.79 -2.61
N ASP A 221 -13.66 -14.75 -3.43
CA ASP A 221 -14.11 -15.91 -4.20
C ASP A 221 -13.03 -16.44 -5.16
N ILE A 222 -12.31 -15.57 -5.87
CA ILE A 222 -11.18 -15.96 -6.73
C ILE A 222 -10.13 -16.73 -5.92
N ALA A 223 -9.74 -16.22 -4.75
CA ALA A 223 -8.76 -16.89 -3.89
C ALA A 223 -9.27 -18.24 -3.35
N HIS A 224 -10.54 -18.30 -2.92
CA HIS A 224 -11.14 -19.52 -2.36
C HIS A 224 -11.33 -20.62 -3.40
N THR A 225 -11.63 -20.25 -4.64
CA THR A 225 -11.93 -21.18 -5.73
C THR A 225 -10.74 -21.40 -6.65
N TRP A 226 -9.56 -20.86 -6.29
CA TRP A 226 -8.37 -20.97 -7.12
C TRP A 226 -7.94 -22.42 -7.30
N GLY A 227 -7.83 -22.85 -8.56
CA GLY A 227 -7.23 -24.11 -8.97
C GLY A 227 -5.79 -23.92 -9.44
N SER A 228 -4.96 -24.95 -9.34
CA SER A 228 -3.53 -24.91 -9.68
C SER A 228 -3.21 -24.96 -11.19
N GLU A 229 -4.11 -24.50 -12.06
CA GLU A 229 -4.05 -24.75 -13.51
C GLU A 229 -3.10 -23.79 -14.28
N SER A 230 -2.60 -22.75 -13.61
CA SER A 230 -1.98 -21.55 -14.22
C SER A 230 -0.51 -21.34 -13.84
N GLY A 231 0.15 -22.34 -13.24
CA GLY A 231 1.50 -22.22 -12.67
C GLY A 231 1.54 -21.49 -11.32
N VAL A 232 0.55 -20.64 -11.04
CA VAL A 232 0.29 -20.09 -9.70
C VAL A 232 -0.37 -21.15 -8.84
N LYS A 233 0.33 -21.55 -7.78
CA LYS A 233 -0.08 -22.60 -6.85
C LYS A 233 -1.04 -22.07 -5.79
N TYR A 234 -0.81 -20.84 -5.32
CA TYR A 234 -1.56 -20.27 -4.21
C TYR A 234 -2.02 -18.86 -4.53
N VAL A 235 -3.31 -18.59 -4.34
CA VAL A 235 -3.88 -17.24 -4.31
C VAL A 235 -4.49 -17.03 -2.94
N LEU A 236 -3.92 -16.09 -2.17
CA LEU A 236 -4.36 -15.74 -0.83
C LEU A 236 -5.02 -14.36 -0.82
N VAL A 237 -5.80 -14.07 0.22
CA VAL A 237 -6.38 -12.73 0.44
C VAL A 237 -5.71 -12.03 1.61
N GLN A 238 -5.36 -10.76 1.40
CA GLN A 238 -5.12 -9.81 2.48
C GLN A 238 -6.36 -8.89 2.59
N ASP A 239 -7.18 -9.10 3.64
CA ASP A 239 -8.46 -8.42 3.83
C ASP A 239 -8.29 -6.99 4.39
N LEU A 240 -7.47 -6.17 3.73
CA LEU A 240 -7.18 -4.78 4.09
C LEU A 240 -8.46 -3.92 4.24
N ALA A 241 -9.49 -4.23 3.46
CA ALA A 241 -10.79 -3.59 3.54
C ALA A 241 -11.41 -3.76 4.93
N SER A 242 -11.34 -4.96 5.52
CA SER A 242 -11.88 -5.21 6.85
C SER A 242 -11.25 -4.31 7.91
N LEU A 243 -9.91 -4.26 8.00
CA LEU A 243 -9.21 -3.37 8.93
C LEU A 243 -9.59 -1.90 8.74
N THR A 244 -9.54 -1.43 7.50
CA THR A 244 -9.78 -0.02 7.18
C THR A 244 -11.24 0.37 7.41
N ASN A 245 -12.19 -0.50 7.09
CA ASN A 245 -13.61 -0.28 7.34
C ASN A 245 -13.90 -0.27 8.84
N GLU A 246 -13.38 -1.23 9.61
CA GLU A 246 -13.57 -1.26 11.07
C GLU A 246 -13.06 0.02 11.74
N ILE A 247 -11.91 0.52 11.30
CA ILE A 247 -11.36 1.81 11.73
C ILE A 247 -12.35 2.95 11.43
N LEU A 248 -12.84 3.06 10.19
CA LEU A 248 -13.77 4.13 9.78
C LEU A 248 -15.07 4.08 10.59
N TRP A 249 -15.55 2.87 10.89
CA TRP A 249 -16.72 2.66 11.73
C TRP A 249 -16.50 3.10 13.17
N MET A 250 -15.36 2.76 13.75
CA MET A 250 -15.02 3.19 15.11
C MET A 250 -14.87 4.71 15.22
N ASN A 251 -14.30 5.36 14.19
CA ASN A 251 -14.25 6.83 14.13
C ASN A 251 -15.64 7.44 14.03
N ALA A 252 -16.48 6.92 13.13
CA ALA A 252 -17.84 7.42 12.96
C ALA A 252 -18.63 7.30 14.27
N ARG A 253 -18.48 6.18 14.97
CA ARG A 253 -19.06 6.00 16.31
C ARG A 253 -18.57 7.06 17.28
N HIS A 254 -17.26 7.31 17.32
CA HIS A 254 -16.66 8.32 18.20
C HIS A 254 -17.14 9.74 17.88
N LEU A 255 -17.44 10.03 16.61
CA LEU A 255 -18.01 11.29 16.13
C LEU A 255 -19.53 11.41 16.35
N GLY A 256 -20.17 10.42 17.00
CA GLY A 256 -21.60 10.45 17.33
C GLY A 256 -22.53 10.02 16.20
N TYR A 257 -22.01 9.42 15.12
CA TYR A 257 -22.87 8.82 14.10
C TYR A 257 -23.67 7.66 14.68
N ASN A 258 -24.92 7.53 14.22
CA ASN A 258 -25.74 6.36 14.52
C ASN A 258 -25.32 5.17 13.67
N VAL A 259 -24.17 4.62 14.01
CA VAL A 259 -23.64 3.37 13.50
C VAL A 259 -24.18 2.25 14.37
N SER A 260 -25.08 1.42 13.83
CA SER A 260 -25.79 0.38 14.60
C SER A 260 -24.82 -0.47 15.41
N SER A 261 -25.16 -0.68 16.67
CA SER A 261 -24.29 -1.19 17.72
C SER A 261 -23.61 -2.52 17.40
N SER A 262 -22.31 -2.55 17.73
CA SER A 262 -21.38 -3.67 17.69
C SER A 262 -20.93 -4.08 16.28
N LEU A 263 -19.66 -3.81 15.98
CA LEU A 263 -18.84 -4.68 15.15
C LEU A 263 -18.87 -6.07 15.81
N HIS A 264 -19.98 -6.80 15.71
CA HIS A 264 -20.08 -8.10 16.32
C HIS A 264 -19.18 -9.04 15.53
N HIS A 265 -18.11 -9.39 16.24
CA HIS A 265 -17.08 -10.39 16.02
C HIS A 265 -17.15 -11.16 14.68
N PRO A 266 -16.09 -11.15 13.87
CA PRO A 266 -16.01 -11.77 12.54
C PRO A 266 -15.97 -13.32 12.56
N LYS A 267 -16.57 -13.99 13.54
CA LYS A 267 -16.67 -15.46 13.52
C LYS A 267 -17.69 -15.98 12.50
N ASP A 268 -18.60 -15.12 12.04
CA ASP A 268 -19.49 -15.43 10.92
C ASP A 268 -19.01 -14.69 9.67
N GLU A 269 -18.25 -15.36 8.79
CA GLU A 269 -17.98 -14.86 7.43
C GLU A 269 -19.28 -14.51 6.68
N ASN A 270 -20.38 -15.16 7.05
CA ASN A 270 -21.73 -14.91 6.53
C ASN A 270 -22.37 -13.60 7.03
N ASN A 271 -21.78 -12.93 8.03
CA ASN A 271 -22.36 -11.74 8.67
C ASN A 271 -21.58 -10.45 8.39
N LYS A 272 -20.89 -10.36 7.23
CA LYS A 272 -20.40 -9.07 6.66
C LYS A 272 -21.53 -8.09 6.28
N GLN A 273 -22.78 -8.40 6.65
CA GLN A 273 -23.92 -7.50 6.48
C GLN A 273 -23.73 -6.14 7.17
N TRP A 274 -22.83 -6.03 8.15
CA TRP A 274 -22.49 -4.77 8.78
C TRP A 274 -21.93 -3.74 7.78
N GLU A 275 -21.19 -4.16 6.76
CA GLU A 275 -20.66 -3.27 5.72
C GLU A 275 -21.79 -2.60 4.91
N ASN A 276 -22.98 -3.22 4.87
CA ASN A 276 -24.15 -2.71 4.16
C ASN A 276 -25.08 -1.85 5.02
N LYS A 277 -24.94 -1.86 6.35
CA LYS A 277 -25.85 -1.14 7.25
C LYS A 277 -25.35 0.29 7.45
N GLY A 278 -26.19 1.28 7.13
CA GLY A 278 -25.89 2.69 7.42
C GLY A 278 -24.61 3.28 6.80
N PRO A 279 -24.23 3.00 5.53
CA PRO A 279 -22.99 3.52 4.94
C PRO A 279 -23.00 5.03 4.69
N ASN A 280 -24.13 5.72 4.94
CA ASN A 280 -24.28 7.14 4.65
C ASN A 280 -23.21 8.00 5.34
N PHE A 281 -22.74 7.63 6.54
CA PHE A 281 -21.69 8.36 7.23
C PHE A 281 -20.37 8.39 6.43
N LEU A 282 -20.07 7.33 5.67
CA LEU A 282 -18.89 7.26 4.80
C LEU A 282 -18.96 8.31 3.69
N LEU A 283 -20.16 8.78 3.32
CA LEU A 283 -20.39 9.72 2.24
C LEU A 283 -20.50 11.17 2.72
N HIS A 284 -20.56 11.42 4.04
CA HIS A 284 -20.54 12.78 4.56
C HIS A 284 -19.14 13.37 4.31
N ARG A 285 -19.06 14.49 3.60
CA ARG A 285 -17.80 15.11 3.17
C ARG A 285 -17.50 16.37 3.95
N LEU A 286 -16.22 16.63 4.15
CA LEU A 286 -15.77 17.97 4.52
C LEU A 286 -15.62 18.83 3.27
N TYR A 287 -16.15 20.04 3.33
CA TYR A 287 -15.92 21.03 2.29
C TYR A 287 -14.60 21.74 2.56
N MET A 288 -13.61 21.49 1.70
CA MET A 288 -12.32 22.17 1.76
C MET A 288 -11.99 22.74 0.38
N PRO A 289 -12.28 24.02 0.11
CA PRO A 289 -12.21 24.60 -1.24
C PRO A 289 -10.80 24.54 -1.85
N GLU A 290 -9.78 24.50 -0.99
CA GLU A 290 -8.36 24.39 -1.35
C GLU A 290 -7.95 22.98 -1.82
N TRP A 291 -8.83 21.97 -1.68
CA TRP A 291 -8.45 20.58 -1.88
C TRP A 291 -9.02 19.99 -3.16
N LYS A 292 -8.16 19.25 -3.88
CA LYS A 292 -8.56 18.52 -5.09
C LYS A 292 -9.61 17.44 -4.81
N PHE A 293 -9.55 16.82 -3.63
CA PHE A 293 -10.47 15.77 -3.23
C PHE A 293 -10.99 15.99 -1.82
N ASN A 294 -12.31 16.12 -1.67
CA ASN A 294 -12.94 16.27 -0.36
C ASN A 294 -12.97 14.91 0.37
N PRO A 295 -12.32 14.77 1.54
CA PRO A 295 -12.34 13.53 2.30
C PRO A 295 -13.70 13.34 3.01
N SER A 296 -13.99 12.09 3.38
CA SER A 296 -15.11 11.79 4.26
C SER A 296 -14.84 12.26 5.68
N ILE A 297 -15.89 12.72 6.38
CA ILE A 297 -15.80 13.15 7.79
C ILE A 297 -15.25 12.01 8.66
N SER A 298 -15.64 10.75 8.41
CA SER A 298 -15.19 9.57 9.15
C SER A 298 -13.71 9.19 8.94
N MET A 299 -13.03 9.78 7.96
CA MET A 299 -11.60 9.55 7.72
C MET A 299 -10.68 10.38 8.63
N ILE A 300 -11.24 11.25 9.48
CA ILE A 300 -10.48 12.19 10.29
C ILE A 300 -10.62 11.86 11.77
N CYS A 301 -9.50 11.89 12.49
CA CYS A 301 -9.47 11.48 13.89
C CYS A 301 -9.57 12.62 14.90
N ASN A 302 -10.23 12.27 16.01
CA ASN A 302 -10.16 12.79 17.38
C ASN A 302 -10.61 14.23 17.65
N THR A 303 -10.85 15.05 16.64
CA THR A 303 -11.57 16.31 16.88
C THR A 303 -12.65 16.43 15.84
N PRO A 304 -13.94 16.42 16.23
CA PRO A 304 -14.96 16.88 15.32
C PRO A 304 -14.51 18.27 14.86
N PRO A 305 -14.59 18.57 13.55
CA PRO A 305 -14.38 19.94 13.11
C PRO A 305 -15.24 20.85 13.98
N ILE A 306 -14.68 21.95 14.49
CA ILE A 306 -15.49 22.97 15.16
C ILE A 306 -16.36 23.56 14.05
N CYS A 307 -17.57 23.03 13.88
CA CYS A 307 -18.55 23.55 12.96
C CYS A 307 -19.12 24.81 13.61
N ASN A 308 -18.38 25.91 13.51
CA ASN A 308 -18.97 27.22 13.74
C ASN A 308 -19.84 27.53 12.52
N PRO A 309 -21.14 27.82 12.68
CA PRO A 309 -21.97 28.26 11.57
C PRO A 309 -21.28 29.46 10.92
N GLN A 310 -20.82 29.27 9.69
CA GLN A 310 -20.22 30.34 8.91
C GLN A 310 -21.37 31.14 8.32
N VAL A 311 -21.48 32.40 8.74
CA VAL A 311 -22.33 33.38 8.09
C VAL A 311 -21.59 33.82 6.83
N ILE A 312 -22.02 33.36 5.66
CA ILE A 312 -21.47 33.81 4.38
C ILE A 312 -22.26 35.04 3.95
N SER A 313 -21.65 36.22 4.02
CA SER A 313 -22.24 37.45 3.49
C SER A 313 -21.99 37.52 1.97
N LEU A 314 -23.06 37.49 1.18
CA LEU A 314 -23.01 37.69 -0.27
C LEU A 314 -22.82 39.18 -0.62
N PRO A 315 -22.33 39.52 -1.83
CA PRO A 315 -22.08 40.92 -2.24
C PRO A 315 -23.31 41.83 -2.23
N ASN A 316 -24.51 41.26 -2.24
CA ASN A 316 -25.79 41.97 -2.16
C ASN A 316 -26.28 42.15 -0.71
N GLY A 317 -25.47 41.77 0.29
CA GLY A 317 -25.81 41.86 1.72
C GLY A 317 -26.68 40.72 2.25
N THR A 318 -26.99 39.69 1.45
CA THR A 318 -27.70 38.52 1.98
C THR A 318 -26.74 37.62 2.76
N GLU A 319 -27.08 37.33 4.01
CA GLU A 319 -26.33 36.38 4.84
C GLU A 319 -26.91 34.98 4.67
N PHE A 320 -26.03 34.01 4.38
CA PHE A 320 -26.39 32.59 4.32
C PHE A 320 -25.66 31.87 5.45
N THR A 321 -26.39 31.40 6.45
CA THR A 321 -25.86 30.46 7.46
C THR A 321 -25.86 29.07 6.86
N ASN A 322 -24.67 28.54 6.59
CA ASN A 322 -24.53 27.14 6.21
C ASN A 322 -24.17 26.31 7.44
N ASP A 323 -25.18 25.74 8.09
CA ASP A 323 -25.02 24.88 9.27
C ASP A 323 -24.22 23.60 8.97
N ASN A 324 -24.01 23.28 7.68
CA ASN A 324 -23.24 22.12 7.23
C ASN A 324 -21.79 22.47 6.86
N LEU A 325 -21.36 23.73 6.96
CA LEU A 325 -20.00 24.14 6.59
C LEU A 325 -19.02 24.00 7.76
N CYS A 326 -18.48 22.80 7.92
CA CYS A 326 -17.44 22.52 8.89
C CYS A 326 -16.06 22.93 8.33
N VAL A 327 -15.59 24.15 8.68
CA VAL A 327 -14.25 24.62 8.32
C VAL A 327 -13.26 24.15 9.40
N MET A 328 -12.39 23.20 9.06
CA MET A 328 -11.29 22.86 9.95
C MET A 328 -10.22 23.95 9.90
N ASN A 329 -9.86 24.49 11.05
CA ASN A 329 -8.72 25.38 11.22
C ASN A 329 -7.42 24.53 11.23
N ILE A 330 -7.05 23.97 10.08
CA ILE A 330 -5.86 23.11 9.95
C ILE A 330 -4.65 24.00 9.68
N SER A 331 -4.09 24.62 10.72
CA SER A 331 -2.81 25.34 10.62
C SER A 331 -1.59 24.40 10.53
N ALA A 332 -1.80 23.12 10.17
CA ALA A 332 -0.75 22.11 10.13
C ALA A 332 -0.41 21.73 8.69
N ASP A 333 0.89 21.63 8.44
CA ASP A 333 1.55 21.22 7.19
C ASP A 333 0.80 20.08 6.46
N PRO A 334 0.44 20.26 5.17
CA PRO A 334 -0.26 19.25 4.37
C PRO A 334 0.48 17.93 4.20
N PHE A 335 1.79 17.88 4.51
CA PHE A 335 2.62 16.69 4.34
C PHE A 335 2.83 15.86 5.62
N GLN A 336 2.25 16.27 6.76
CA GLN A 336 2.45 15.54 8.02
C GLN A 336 1.35 14.51 8.29
N CYS A 337 1.70 13.24 8.15
CA CYS A 337 0.96 12.13 8.76
C CYS A 337 1.15 12.24 10.28
N PHE A 338 0.11 12.64 11.01
CA PHE A 338 0.14 12.61 12.47
C PHE A 338 -0.26 11.21 12.95
N PHE A 339 0.45 10.68 13.94
CA PHE A 339 0.06 9.44 14.63
C PHE A 339 -1.42 9.50 15.02
N ASN A 340 -2.15 8.41 14.77
CA ASN A 340 -3.59 8.31 14.94
C ASN A 340 -4.43 9.19 14.00
N ARG A 341 -3.94 9.54 12.81
CA ARG A 341 -4.77 10.07 11.70
C ARG A 341 -4.72 9.09 10.53
N PHE A 342 -5.79 9.00 9.75
CA PHE A 342 -5.86 8.05 8.64
C PHE A 342 -5.40 8.64 7.34
N SER A 343 -5.81 9.86 7.02
CA SER A 343 -5.38 10.55 5.81
C SER A 343 -5.77 12.01 5.89
N ARG A 344 -4.93 12.92 5.40
CA ARG A 344 -5.41 14.27 5.12
C ARG A 344 -6.35 14.19 3.92
N ASP A 345 -5.88 13.78 2.75
CA ASP A 345 -6.65 13.78 1.50
C ASP A 345 -7.83 12.81 1.44
N GLY A 346 -7.93 11.83 2.34
CA GLY A 346 -8.98 10.80 2.33
C GLY A 346 -8.78 9.71 1.27
N MET A 347 -7.63 9.68 0.62
CA MET A 347 -7.19 8.63 -0.32
C MET A 347 -6.10 7.75 0.27
N HIS A 348 -5.14 8.36 0.98
CA HIS A 348 -3.92 7.70 1.40
C HIS A 348 -3.91 7.43 2.89
N TRP A 349 -3.73 6.17 3.27
CA TRP A 349 -3.62 5.82 4.68
C TRP A 349 -2.24 6.17 5.25
N CYS A 350 -2.18 6.71 6.48
CA CYS A 350 -0.94 6.96 7.19
C CYS A 350 -0.24 5.62 7.49
N MET A 351 0.79 5.31 6.71
CA MET A 351 1.48 4.03 6.77
C MET A 351 2.25 3.84 8.08
N GLU A 352 2.56 4.90 8.83
CA GLU A 352 3.11 4.78 10.19
C GLU A 352 2.14 4.07 11.15
N THR A 353 0.83 4.21 10.91
CA THR A 353 -0.22 3.61 11.74
C THR A 353 -0.62 2.23 11.22
N ILE A 354 -0.88 2.09 9.91
CA ILE A 354 -1.39 0.82 9.34
C ILE A 354 -0.30 -0.08 8.76
N GLY A 355 0.85 0.48 8.40
CA GLY A 355 1.93 -0.22 7.71
C GLY A 355 2.50 -1.41 8.48
N PRO A 356 2.72 -1.32 9.81
CA PRO A 356 3.15 -2.48 10.60
C PRO A 356 2.17 -3.65 10.51
N ARG A 357 0.85 -3.39 10.58
CA ARG A 357 -0.19 -4.43 10.43
C ARG A 357 -0.23 -4.99 9.01
N PHE A 358 -0.13 -4.12 8.00
CA PHE A 358 -0.10 -4.50 6.58
C PHE A 358 1.08 -5.44 6.27
N SER A 359 2.30 -5.09 6.69
CA SER A 359 3.45 -5.95 6.46
C SER A 359 3.41 -7.21 7.32
N ALA A 360 2.87 -7.14 8.54
CA ALA A 360 2.70 -8.32 9.37
C ALA A 360 1.72 -9.34 8.78
N SER A 361 0.61 -8.88 8.19
CA SER A 361 -0.30 -9.80 7.50
C SER A 361 0.36 -10.47 6.31
N ILE A 362 1.14 -9.74 5.49
CA ILE A 362 1.83 -10.35 4.34
C ILE A 362 2.79 -11.44 4.82
N ALA A 363 3.62 -11.14 5.83
CA ALA A 363 4.55 -12.11 6.38
C ALA A 363 3.83 -13.34 6.97
N CYS A 364 2.70 -13.14 7.65
CA CYS A 364 1.86 -14.23 8.16
C CYS A 364 1.34 -15.12 7.02
N LEU A 365 0.79 -14.51 5.96
CA LEU A 365 0.25 -15.20 4.79
C LEU A 365 1.34 -15.99 4.03
N LEU A 366 2.51 -15.39 3.83
CA LEU A 366 3.65 -16.11 3.26
C LEU A 366 4.06 -17.28 4.17
N GLY A 367 4.01 -17.09 5.49
CA GLY A 367 4.29 -18.15 6.44
C GLY A 367 3.36 -19.35 6.33
N CYS A 368 2.09 -19.15 5.96
CA CYS A 368 1.15 -20.24 5.70
C CYS A 368 1.62 -21.20 4.59
N ILE A 369 2.41 -20.69 3.64
CA ILE A 369 2.89 -21.46 2.48
C ILE A 369 4.30 -21.98 2.73
N TYR A 370 5.20 -21.10 3.17
CA TYR A 370 6.64 -21.39 3.15
C TYR A 370 7.18 -21.97 4.46
N ASN A 371 6.40 -21.97 5.56
CA ASN A 371 6.88 -22.45 6.87
C ASN A 371 6.37 -23.86 7.24
N GLY A 372 5.65 -24.54 6.35
CA GLY A 372 5.29 -25.95 6.53
C GLY A 372 6.54 -26.82 6.55
N GLY A 373 7.02 -27.18 7.73
CA GLY A 373 8.29 -27.88 7.94
C GLY A 373 8.30 -29.33 7.47
N SER A 374 8.32 -29.56 6.16
CA SER A 374 8.67 -30.81 5.47
C SER A 374 8.40 -30.53 3.99
N GLY A 375 9.30 -30.88 3.07
CA GLY A 375 9.18 -30.57 1.62
C GLY A 375 7.93 -31.08 0.88
N SER A 376 6.89 -31.51 1.59
CA SER A 376 5.51 -31.63 1.13
C SER A 376 4.88 -30.25 0.90
N GLN A 377 4.21 -30.08 -0.24
CA GLN A 377 3.34 -28.93 -0.46
C GLN A 377 2.31 -28.81 0.68
N PRO A 378 2.09 -27.61 1.24
CA PRO A 378 1.10 -27.43 2.28
C PRO A 378 -0.29 -27.77 1.76
N ASP A 379 -1.06 -28.48 2.59
CA ASP A 379 -2.44 -28.83 2.31
C ASP A 379 -3.29 -27.55 2.18
N VAL A 380 -4.11 -27.48 1.13
CA VAL A 380 -4.91 -26.29 0.80
C VAL A 380 -5.87 -25.93 1.94
N GLY A 381 -6.43 -26.94 2.62
CA GLY A 381 -7.30 -26.74 3.78
C GLY A 381 -6.58 -26.02 4.93
N ASN A 382 -5.36 -26.47 5.25
CA ASN A 382 -4.52 -25.84 6.26
C ASN A 382 -4.09 -24.41 5.87
N VAL A 383 -3.76 -24.17 4.60
CA VAL A 383 -3.41 -22.83 4.10
C VAL A 383 -4.60 -21.88 4.25
N ARG A 384 -5.82 -22.33 3.93
CA ARG A 384 -7.04 -21.53 4.07
C ARG A 384 -7.31 -21.12 5.52
N GLN A 385 -7.19 -22.08 6.44
CA GLN A 385 -7.38 -21.82 7.87
C GLN A 385 -6.33 -20.82 8.38
N CYS A 386 -5.07 -20.99 7.98
CA CYS A 386 -3.99 -20.06 8.33
C CYS A 386 -4.24 -18.65 7.75
N GLU A 387 -4.73 -18.51 6.52
CA GLU A 387 -5.11 -17.21 5.94
C GLU A 387 -6.17 -16.50 6.79
N ILE A 388 -7.21 -17.23 7.22
CA ILE A 388 -8.28 -16.68 8.05
C ILE A 388 -7.71 -16.15 9.37
N GLU A 389 -6.84 -16.92 10.02
CA GLU A 389 -6.17 -16.53 11.27
C GLU A 389 -5.28 -15.30 11.08
N CYS A 390 -4.49 -15.25 10.01
CA CYS A 390 -3.66 -14.09 9.67
C CYS A 390 -4.50 -12.82 9.48
N ASN A 391 -5.61 -12.92 8.75
CA ASN A 391 -6.50 -11.78 8.52
C ASN A 391 -7.23 -11.36 9.80
N GLN A 392 -7.75 -12.32 10.58
CA GLN A 392 -8.35 -12.03 11.87
C GLN A 392 -7.34 -11.31 12.78
N LYS A 393 -6.07 -11.67 12.72
CA LYS A 393 -5.05 -11.12 13.62
C LYS A 393 -4.57 -9.73 13.22
N PHE A 394 -4.22 -9.58 11.94
CA PHE A 394 -3.52 -8.39 11.47
C PHE A 394 -4.45 -7.42 10.73
N MET A 395 -5.48 -7.94 10.06
CA MET A 395 -6.44 -7.17 9.25
C MET A 395 -7.79 -6.95 9.96
N SER A 396 -7.78 -6.85 11.30
CA SER A 396 -8.91 -6.41 12.12
C SER A 396 -8.44 -5.44 13.21
N LEU A 397 -9.37 -4.80 13.91
CA LEU A 397 -9.11 -3.99 15.10
C LEU A 397 -8.79 -4.83 16.35
N LEU A 398 -8.81 -6.16 16.26
CA LEU A 398 -8.43 -7.00 17.38
C LEU A 398 -6.97 -6.71 17.79
N PRO A 399 -6.69 -6.69 19.10
CA PRO A 399 -5.32 -6.65 19.58
C PRO A 399 -4.52 -7.82 18.99
N VAL A 400 -3.28 -7.52 18.58
CA VAL A 400 -2.30 -8.57 18.34
C VAL A 400 -1.96 -9.17 19.71
N ASP A 401 -1.87 -10.49 19.76
CA ASP A 401 -1.70 -11.27 20.99
C ASP A 401 -0.20 -11.30 21.20
N ASP A 402 0.23 -11.11 22.44
CA ASP A 402 1.64 -11.00 22.80
C ASP A 402 2.44 -12.23 22.36
N SER A 403 1.81 -13.40 22.25
CA SER A 403 2.44 -14.61 21.68
C SER A 403 2.97 -14.43 20.24
N TRP A 404 2.45 -13.46 19.49
CA TRP A 404 2.92 -13.08 18.15
C TRP A 404 4.00 -11.98 18.17
N LEU A 405 4.23 -11.34 19.32
CA LEU A 405 5.12 -10.19 19.50
C LEU A 405 6.42 -10.55 20.23
N ASP A 406 6.37 -11.51 21.17
CA ASP A 406 7.34 -11.59 22.28
C ASP A 406 8.55 -12.50 22.12
N GLN A 407 8.94 -12.91 20.89
CA GLN A 407 10.12 -13.77 20.77
C GLN A 407 11.45 -13.04 20.51
N GLY A 408 11.47 -11.74 20.20
CA GLY A 408 12.72 -10.99 19.92
C GLY A 408 13.49 -11.47 18.67
N THR A 409 13.25 -12.71 18.26
CA THR A 409 13.45 -13.28 16.95
C THR A 409 12.41 -12.64 16.03
N ALA A 410 12.80 -12.21 14.82
CA ALA A 410 11.83 -12.25 13.74
C ALA A 410 11.20 -13.64 13.82
N VAL A 411 9.86 -13.76 13.84
CA VAL A 411 9.11 -15.01 14.13
C VAL A 411 9.60 -16.22 13.30
N TYR A 412 10.51 -16.01 12.34
CA TYR A 412 10.99 -16.98 11.38
C TYR A 412 12.52 -16.97 11.13
N SER A 413 13.36 -16.55 12.08
CA SER A 413 14.83 -16.81 12.00
C SER A 413 15.28 -18.06 12.78
N GLY A 414 14.36 -18.99 13.05
CA GLY A 414 14.67 -20.28 13.66
C GLY A 414 15.53 -21.13 12.73
N SER A 415 16.85 -20.97 12.81
CA SER A 415 17.81 -21.91 12.26
C SER A 415 17.62 -23.25 12.98
N LYS A 416 17.04 -24.23 12.27
CA LYS A 416 17.28 -25.63 12.62
C LYS A 416 18.68 -25.99 12.14
N HIS A 417 19.69 -25.64 12.93
CA HIS A 417 20.93 -26.41 12.94
C HIS A 417 20.73 -27.58 13.91
N HIS A 418 20.41 -28.74 13.35
CA HIS A 418 20.72 -30.03 13.95
C HIS A 418 21.52 -30.83 12.94
#